data_AF-A0A499UQ18-F1
#
_entry.id   AF-A0A499UQ18-F1
#
_cell.length_a   1.000
_cell.length_b   1.000
_cell.length_c   1.000
_cell.angle_alpha   90.00
_cell.angle_beta   90.00
_cell.angle_gamma   90.00
#
_symmetry.space_group_name_H-M   'P 1'
#
loop_
_entity.id
_entity.type
_entity.pdbx_description
1 polymer ?
#
loop_
_entity_poly.entity_id
_entity_poly.type
_entity_poly.pdbx_seq_one_letter_code
_entity_poly.pdbx_strand_id
1 'polypeptide(L)'
;MCWIPQPHGIAGFGDDGYWAVTRHTDVKEVSTRPEIFSSHANTAIIRFNEHIQRDQIDVQKLIMLNMDPPEHTRVRQIVQRGFTPRAIRALEDALRDRAERIVAGARESGSGDFVTDVACELPLQAIAELIGVPQQDRSKIFDWSNKMVAYDDPELAITEEIGAESAMELISYAMNLAADRKACPAKDIVSRLVAAEDEGNLGSDEFGFFVLLLAVAGNETTRNAISHGMHAFLTHPDQWELFKAERPATAADEIVRWATPVMSFQRTTTQDTELGGQRIEAGARVGVFYSSANNDPEVFDRPEDFDITRDPNPTWASAVADRTSAWARASRSWRSG
;
A
#
# COMPACT_ATOMS: atom_id res chain seq x y z
N MET A 1 15.64 18.88 -0.59
CA MET A 1 15.80 18.10 -1.83
C MET A 1 17.28 17.99 -2.16
N CYS A 2 17.75 16.85 -2.65
CA CYS A 2 19.14 16.68 -3.09
C CYS A 2 19.23 15.72 -4.28
N TRP A 3 20.28 15.87 -5.09
CA TRP A 3 20.59 14.92 -6.17
C TRP A 3 21.28 13.68 -5.60
N ILE A 4 20.80 12.50 -5.97
CA ILE A 4 21.38 11.21 -5.62
C ILE A 4 21.99 10.61 -6.89
N PRO A 5 23.33 10.61 -7.06
CA PRO A 5 23.95 9.94 -8.18
C PRO A 5 23.76 8.43 -8.07
N GLN A 6 23.47 7.80 -9.20
CA GLN A 6 23.23 6.36 -9.27
C GLN A 6 24.04 5.75 -10.42
N PRO A 7 24.94 4.79 -10.16
CA PRO A 7 25.56 4.02 -11.21
C PRO A 7 24.53 3.32 -12.11
N HIS A 8 24.86 3.15 -13.39
CA HIS A 8 24.00 2.41 -14.31
C HIS A 8 23.98 0.92 -13.95
N GLY A 9 22.85 0.26 -14.25
CA GLY A 9 22.73 -1.19 -14.10
C GLY A 9 22.44 -1.70 -12.68
N ILE A 10 22.21 -0.82 -11.69
CA ILE A 10 21.98 -1.26 -10.29
C ILE A 10 20.52 -1.18 -9.82
N ALA A 11 19.68 -0.46 -10.55
CA ALA A 11 18.31 -0.14 -10.12
C ALA A 11 17.25 -0.31 -11.23
N GLY A 12 17.62 -0.92 -12.36
CA GLY A 12 16.75 -1.05 -13.54
C GLY A 12 16.51 0.25 -14.32
N PHE A 13 17.24 1.32 -14.02
CA PHE A 13 17.17 2.60 -14.72
C PHE A 13 18.54 2.96 -15.32
N GLY A 14 18.53 3.47 -16.56
CA GLY A 14 19.72 3.89 -17.29
C GLY A 14 20.08 5.37 -17.12
N ASP A 15 19.52 6.04 -16.11
CA ASP A 15 19.84 7.43 -15.77
C ASP A 15 21.01 7.55 -14.79
N ASP A 16 21.55 8.76 -14.67
CA ASP A 16 22.69 9.06 -13.80
C ASP A 16 22.31 9.25 -12.32
N GLY A 17 21.02 9.13 -11.99
CA GLY A 17 20.51 9.40 -10.66
C GLY A 17 19.07 9.90 -10.62
N TYR A 18 18.66 10.35 -9.43
CA TYR A 18 17.33 10.89 -9.17
C TYR A 18 17.38 12.01 -8.12
N TRP A 19 16.34 12.84 -8.10
CA TRP A 19 16.14 13.85 -7.05
C TRP A 19 15.45 13.24 -5.84
N ALA A 20 16.08 13.28 -4.67
CA ALA A 20 15.47 12.86 -3.40
C ALA A 20 14.67 13.99 -2.75
N VAL A 21 13.38 13.73 -2.57
CA VAL A 21 12.39 14.62 -1.97
C VAL A 21 12.04 14.12 -0.57
N THR A 22 12.40 14.92 0.43
CA THR A 22 12.43 14.49 1.84
C THR A 22 11.62 15.38 2.78
N ARG A 23 11.29 16.61 2.36
CA ARG A 23 10.44 17.54 3.12
C ARG A 23 8.97 17.26 2.87
N HIS A 24 8.15 17.40 3.90
CA HIS A 24 6.71 17.12 3.86
C HIS A 24 5.98 17.95 2.79
N THR A 25 6.32 19.23 2.67
CA THR A 25 5.73 20.15 1.68
C THR A 25 6.05 19.74 0.25
N ASP A 26 7.29 19.33 -0.01
CA ASP A 26 7.73 18.92 -1.35
C ASP A 26 7.13 17.55 -1.71
N VAL A 27 7.07 16.62 -0.75
CA VAL A 27 6.38 15.32 -0.90
C VAL A 27 4.91 15.53 -1.26
N LYS A 28 4.24 16.49 -0.60
CA LYS A 28 2.86 16.88 -0.91
C LYS A 28 2.72 17.33 -2.35
N GLU A 29 3.61 18.22 -2.79
CA GLU A 29 3.56 18.78 -4.13
C GLU A 29 3.74 17.70 -5.20
N VAL A 30 4.76 16.85 -5.06
CA VAL A 30 5.00 15.72 -5.98
C VAL A 30 3.82 14.76 -6.01
N SER A 31 3.21 14.49 -4.85
CA SER A 31 2.10 13.54 -4.73
C SER A 31 0.75 14.05 -5.23
N THR A 32 0.60 15.36 -5.48
CA THR A 32 -0.69 15.98 -5.84
C THR A 32 -0.72 16.61 -7.23
N ARG A 33 0.39 16.55 -7.97
CA ARG A 33 0.53 17.12 -9.32
C ARG A 33 0.91 16.05 -10.36
N PRO A 34 0.03 15.06 -10.62
CA PRO A 34 0.33 13.95 -11.53
C PRO A 34 0.55 14.40 -12.98
N GLU A 35 0.09 15.59 -13.36
CA GLU A 35 0.36 16.19 -14.66
C GLU A 35 1.84 16.57 -14.86
N ILE A 36 2.57 16.78 -13.75
CA ILE A 36 4.01 17.06 -13.75
C ILE A 36 4.81 15.85 -13.28
N PHE A 37 4.34 15.17 -12.24
CA PHE A 37 5.03 14.05 -11.62
C PHE A 37 4.30 12.74 -11.91
N SER A 38 4.63 12.15 -13.06
CA SER A 38 4.00 10.95 -13.60
C SER A 38 4.40 9.69 -12.80
N SER A 39 3.41 8.86 -12.49
CA SER A 39 3.63 7.47 -12.05
C SER A 39 3.80 6.53 -13.25
N HIS A 40 3.24 6.86 -14.42
CA HIS A 40 3.24 5.99 -15.59
C HIS A 40 4.58 5.93 -16.33
N ALA A 41 5.35 7.01 -16.39
CA ALA A 41 6.55 7.06 -17.22
C ALA A 41 7.59 5.98 -16.85
N ASN A 42 7.88 5.82 -15.56
CA ASN A 42 8.86 4.87 -15.01
C ASN A 42 8.34 4.10 -13.79
N THR A 43 7.03 3.97 -13.61
CA THR A 43 6.38 3.36 -12.43
C THR A 43 6.66 4.10 -11.12
N ALA A 44 5.98 3.71 -10.05
CA ALA A 44 6.21 4.21 -8.70
C ALA A 44 7.38 3.54 -7.97
N ILE A 45 8.01 2.52 -8.56
CA ILE A 45 9.09 1.74 -7.94
C ILE A 45 10.43 2.47 -8.11
N ILE A 46 11.11 2.77 -7.00
CA ILE A 46 12.34 3.56 -7.00
C ILE A 46 13.58 2.77 -7.44
N ARG A 47 13.54 1.45 -7.27
CA ARG A 47 14.63 0.52 -7.57
C ARG A 47 14.04 -0.82 -8.01
N PHE A 48 14.46 -1.27 -9.17
CA PHE A 48 14.28 -2.66 -9.60
C PHE A 48 15.60 -3.42 -9.51
N ASN A 49 15.55 -4.72 -9.75
CA ASN A 49 16.75 -5.54 -9.85
C ASN A 49 17.66 -5.09 -11.03
N GLU A 50 18.91 -5.55 -11.04
CA GLU A 50 19.92 -5.18 -12.04
C GLU A 50 19.68 -5.75 -13.44
N HIS A 51 18.80 -6.75 -13.57
CA HIS A 51 18.58 -7.48 -14.82
C HIS A 51 17.22 -7.22 -15.46
N ILE A 52 16.37 -6.40 -14.83
CA ILE A 52 15.03 -6.12 -15.30
C ILE A 52 15.09 -5.46 -16.68
N GLN A 53 14.24 -5.93 -17.58
CA GLN A 53 14.12 -5.40 -18.92
C GLN A 53 13.00 -4.36 -18.99
N ARG A 54 13.08 -3.48 -20.00
CA ARG A 54 12.16 -2.35 -20.11
C ARG A 54 10.70 -2.79 -20.33
N ASP A 55 10.49 -3.86 -21.08
CA ASP A 55 9.18 -4.48 -21.29
C ASP A 55 8.58 -5.00 -19.98
N GLN A 56 9.38 -5.58 -19.09
CA GLN A 56 8.93 -6.02 -17.77
C GLN A 56 8.49 -4.83 -16.88
N ILE A 57 9.19 -3.69 -16.96
CA ILE A 57 8.76 -2.45 -16.29
C ILE A 57 7.47 -1.92 -16.93
N ASP A 58 7.36 -1.96 -18.26
CA ASP A 58 6.19 -1.45 -18.98
C ASP A 58 4.91 -2.26 -18.67
N VAL A 59 5.01 -3.57 -18.45
CA VAL A 59 3.87 -4.40 -18.00
C VAL A 59 3.30 -3.92 -16.66
N GLN A 60 4.15 -3.44 -15.74
CA GLN A 60 3.69 -2.95 -14.43
C GLN A 60 2.85 -1.68 -14.52
N LYS A 61 2.84 -0.98 -15.66
CA LYS A 61 2.01 0.21 -15.90
C LYS A 61 0.51 -0.11 -15.97
N LEU A 62 0.16 -1.38 -16.15
CA LEU A 62 -1.22 -1.89 -16.05
C LEU A 62 -1.74 -1.95 -14.61
N ILE A 63 -0.87 -1.80 -13.62
CA ILE A 63 -1.25 -1.71 -12.21
C ILE A 63 -1.69 -0.27 -11.92
N MET A 64 -2.88 -0.10 -11.33
CA MET A 64 -3.46 1.23 -11.03
C MET A 64 -2.50 2.17 -10.27
N LEU A 65 -1.61 1.65 -9.42
CA LEU A 65 -0.55 2.43 -8.74
C LEU A 65 0.35 3.21 -9.70
N ASN A 66 0.59 2.65 -10.88
CA ASN A 66 1.49 3.16 -11.92
C ASN A 66 0.74 3.87 -13.05
N MET A 67 -0.55 4.15 -12.91
CA MET A 67 -1.33 4.87 -13.91
C MET A 67 -1.37 6.37 -13.63
N ASP A 68 -1.50 7.17 -14.68
CA ASP A 68 -1.80 8.60 -14.60
C ASP A 68 -3.25 8.88 -15.04
N PRO A 69 -3.82 10.05 -14.69
CA PRO A 69 -5.07 10.51 -15.29
C PRO A 69 -4.98 10.62 -16.83
N PRO A 70 -6.09 10.37 -17.56
CA PRO A 70 -7.44 10.09 -17.08
C PRO A 70 -7.67 8.62 -16.67
N GLU A 71 -6.79 7.71 -17.08
CA GLU A 71 -6.99 6.26 -16.90
C GLU A 71 -7.04 5.85 -15.42
N HIS A 72 -6.07 6.32 -14.63
CA HIS A 72 -6.10 6.16 -13.17
C HIS A 72 -7.42 6.64 -12.56
N THR A 73 -7.96 7.76 -13.06
CA THR A 73 -9.21 8.33 -12.53
C THR A 73 -10.39 7.41 -12.83
N ARG A 74 -10.47 6.87 -14.04
CA ARG A 74 -11.51 5.91 -14.45
C ARG A 74 -11.46 4.65 -13.59
N VAL A 75 -10.31 3.96 -13.55
CA VAL A 75 -10.13 2.72 -12.79
C VAL A 75 -10.43 2.95 -11.30
N ARG A 76 -9.88 4.03 -10.72
CA ARG A 76 -10.11 4.39 -9.31
C ARG A 76 -11.59 4.64 -9.01
N GLN A 77 -12.33 5.32 -9.89
CA GLN A 77 -13.77 5.56 -9.70
C GLN A 77 -14.54 4.24 -9.63
N ILE A 78 -14.24 3.27 -10.51
CA ILE A 78 -14.87 1.96 -10.52
C ILE A 78 -14.55 1.20 -9.23
N VAL A 79 -13.26 1.11 -8.88
CA VAL A 79 -12.78 0.46 -7.66
C VAL A 79 -13.45 1.02 -6.40
N GLN A 80 -13.60 2.35 -6.31
CA GLN A 80 -14.21 3.01 -5.16
C GLN A 80 -15.67 2.58 -4.91
N ARG A 81 -16.40 2.14 -5.94
CA ARG A 81 -17.76 1.59 -5.77
C ARG A 81 -17.75 0.36 -4.88
N GLY A 82 -16.67 -0.41 -4.86
CA GLY A 82 -16.51 -1.55 -3.98
C GLY A 82 -16.38 -1.20 -2.49
N PHE A 83 -15.76 -0.05 -2.18
CA PHE A 83 -15.42 0.38 -0.81
C PHE A 83 -16.42 1.39 -0.24
N THR A 84 -17.72 1.09 -0.35
CA THR A 84 -18.75 1.96 0.24
C THR A 84 -18.73 1.90 1.77
N PRO A 85 -19.20 2.95 2.49
CA PRO A 85 -19.25 2.94 3.95
C PRO A 85 -19.96 1.71 4.54
N ARG A 86 -20.98 1.18 3.85
CA ARG A 86 -21.66 -0.06 4.24
C ARG A 86 -20.76 -1.29 4.12
N ALA A 87 -20.01 -1.42 3.01
CA ALA A 87 -19.08 -2.53 2.82
C ALA A 87 -17.94 -2.49 3.83
N ILE A 88 -17.42 -1.29 4.13
CA ILE A 88 -16.39 -1.07 5.15
C ILE A 88 -16.86 -1.47 6.54
N ARG A 89 -18.08 -1.08 6.96
CA ARG A 89 -18.62 -1.48 8.27
C ARG A 89 -18.83 -2.99 8.39
N ALA A 90 -19.33 -3.65 7.34
CA ALA A 90 -19.46 -5.10 7.35
C ALA A 90 -18.09 -5.80 7.47
N LEU A 91 -17.06 -5.23 6.84
CA LEU A 91 -15.69 -5.71 6.98
C LEU A 91 -15.14 -5.47 8.39
N GLU A 92 -15.43 -4.32 9.00
CA GLU A 92 -15.01 -4.00 10.37
C GLU A 92 -15.45 -5.05 11.39
N ASP A 93 -16.74 -5.40 11.40
CA ASP A 93 -17.28 -6.41 12.33
C ASP A 93 -16.56 -7.76 12.16
N ALA A 94 -16.39 -8.20 10.90
CA ALA A 94 -15.69 -9.43 10.60
C ALA A 94 -14.20 -9.40 10.99
N LEU A 95 -13.54 -8.24 10.83
CA LEU A 95 -12.14 -8.07 11.21
C LEU A 95 -11.95 -8.01 12.72
N ARG A 96 -12.90 -7.43 13.46
CA ARG A 96 -12.90 -7.41 14.92
C ARG A 96 -12.95 -8.83 15.48
N ASP A 97 -13.90 -9.64 15.02
CA ASP A 97 -14.03 -11.05 15.40
C ASP A 97 -12.78 -11.89 15.06
N ARG A 98 -12.09 -11.54 13.98
CA ARG A 98 -10.84 -12.21 13.58
C ARG A 98 -9.68 -11.78 14.45
N ALA A 99 -9.52 -10.48 14.70
CA ALA A 99 -8.47 -9.95 15.57
C ALA A 99 -8.55 -10.56 16.97
N GLU A 100 -9.76 -10.69 17.54
CA GLU A 100 -9.96 -11.34 18.83
C GLU A 100 -9.54 -12.81 18.83
N ARG A 101 -9.90 -13.58 17.79
CA ARG A 101 -9.52 -14.99 17.67
C ARG A 101 -8.01 -15.18 17.48
N ILE A 102 -7.39 -14.35 16.65
CA ILE A 102 -5.93 -14.37 16.41
C ILE A 102 -5.21 -14.14 17.74
N VAL A 103 -5.58 -13.09 18.47
CA VAL A 103 -4.96 -12.79 19.77
C VAL A 103 -5.27 -13.87 20.81
N ALA A 104 -6.48 -14.42 20.84
CA ALA A 104 -6.83 -15.51 21.75
C ALA A 104 -5.97 -16.76 21.50
N GLY A 105 -5.81 -17.17 20.24
CA GLY A 105 -4.97 -18.31 19.87
C GLY A 105 -3.49 -18.08 20.20
N ALA A 106 -2.94 -16.90 19.87
CA ALA A 106 -1.56 -16.56 20.21
C ALA A 106 -1.28 -16.58 21.72
N ARG A 107 -2.29 -16.28 22.55
CA ARG A 107 -2.16 -16.31 24.03
C ARG A 107 -2.12 -17.73 24.61
N GLU A 108 -2.66 -18.75 23.94
CA GLU A 108 -2.68 -20.13 24.44
C GLU A 108 -1.28 -20.71 24.62
N SER A 109 -0.34 -20.31 23.76
CA SER A 109 1.06 -20.76 23.79
C SER A 109 1.89 -20.12 24.92
N GLY A 110 1.41 -19.04 25.55
CA GLY A 110 2.11 -18.28 26.60
C GLY A 110 3.35 -17.48 26.15
N SER A 111 3.90 -17.79 24.98
CA SER A 111 4.95 -17.08 24.26
C SER A 111 4.86 -17.40 22.77
N GLY A 112 5.39 -16.55 21.90
CA GLY A 112 5.36 -16.74 20.46
C GLY A 112 6.06 -15.61 19.72
N ASP A 113 5.96 -15.64 18.39
CA ASP A 113 6.44 -14.57 17.52
C ASP A 113 5.24 -13.73 17.10
N PHE A 114 5.21 -12.47 17.58
CA PHE A 114 4.10 -11.55 17.32
C PHE A 114 3.89 -11.28 15.82
N VAL A 115 4.95 -11.33 15.00
CA VAL A 115 4.84 -11.11 13.56
C VAL A 115 4.08 -12.25 12.93
N THR A 116 4.52 -13.49 13.13
CA THR A 116 3.90 -14.67 12.52
C THR A 116 2.54 -14.98 13.13
N ASP A 117 2.42 -14.88 14.45
CA ASP A 117 1.25 -15.37 15.19
C ASP A 117 0.12 -14.34 15.24
N VAL A 118 0.40 -13.05 14.96
CA VAL A 118 -0.58 -11.96 15.03
C VAL A 118 -0.56 -11.06 13.80
N ALA A 119 0.57 -10.43 13.49
CA ALA A 119 0.61 -9.35 12.50
C ALA A 119 0.38 -9.83 11.06
N CYS A 120 0.79 -11.05 10.73
CA CYS A 120 0.59 -11.67 9.41
C CYS A 120 -0.87 -12.06 9.14
N GLU A 121 -1.60 -12.50 10.17
CA GLU A 121 -2.89 -13.16 10.00
C GLU A 121 -4.01 -12.20 9.59
N LEU A 122 -4.11 -11.05 10.27
CA LEU A 122 -5.25 -10.14 10.08
C LEU A 122 -5.31 -9.53 8.66
N PRO A 123 -4.21 -9.02 8.06
CA PRO A 123 -4.24 -8.42 6.72
C PRO A 123 -4.68 -9.42 5.63
N LEU A 124 -4.21 -10.66 5.72
CA LEU A 124 -4.56 -11.71 4.75
C LEU A 124 -6.03 -12.06 4.79
N GLN A 125 -6.54 -12.24 6.01
CA GLN A 125 -7.94 -12.54 6.20
C GLN A 125 -8.82 -11.36 5.75
N ALA A 126 -8.34 -10.12 5.88
CA ALA A 126 -9.03 -8.93 5.39
C ALA A 126 -9.12 -8.90 3.86
N ILE A 127 -8.00 -9.10 3.16
CA ILE A 127 -7.95 -9.09 1.69
C ILE A 127 -8.84 -10.20 1.12
N ALA A 128 -8.74 -11.41 1.68
CA ALA A 128 -9.55 -12.53 1.23
C ALA A 128 -11.05 -12.33 1.46
N GLU A 129 -11.45 -11.72 2.59
CA GLU A 129 -12.85 -11.38 2.86
C GLU A 129 -13.34 -10.31 1.87
N LEU A 130 -12.54 -9.27 1.66
CA LEU A 130 -12.85 -8.18 0.76
C LEU A 130 -13.08 -8.69 -0.67
N ILE A 131 -12.15 -9.49 -1.19
CA ILE A 131 -12.17 -10.04 -2.56
C ILE A 131 -13.15 -11.24 -2.66
N GLY A 132 -13.66 -11.78 -1.55
CA GLY A 132 -14.53 -12.96 -1.60
C GLY A 132 -13.79 -14.24 -2.01
N VAL A 133 -12.49 -14.30 -1.72
CA VAL A 133 -11.67 -15.51 -1.89
C VAL A 133 -12.17 -16.56 -0.88
N PRO A 134 -12.51 -17.78 -1.33
CA PRO A 134 -12.87 -18.88 -0.44
C PRO A 134 -11.80 -19.12 0.63
N GLN A 135 -12.24 -19.46 1.86
CA GLN A 135 -11.33 -19.64 3.01
C GLN A 135 -10.17 -20.61 2.71
N GLN A 136 -10.45 -21.69 1.98
CA GLN A 136 -9.47 -22.72 1.63
C GLN A 136 -8.38 -22.25 0.65
N ASP A 137 -8.59 -21.16 -0.08
CA ASP A 137 -7.64 -20.65 -1.08
C ASP A 137 -6.79 -19.49 -0.54
N ARG A 138 -7.02 -19.04 0.70
CA ARG A 138 -6.31 -17.88 1.29
C ARG A 138 -4.80 -18.06 1.35
N SER A 139 -4.34 -19.27 1.65
CA SER A 139 -2.92 -19.61 1.67
C SER A 139 -2.27 -19.45 0.30
N LYS A 140 -2.98 -19.73 -0.80
CA LYS A 140 -2.45 -19.52 -2.15
C LYS A 140 -2.17 -18.04 -2.42
N ILE A 141 -3.14 -17.18 -2.11
CA ILE A 141 -3.00 -15.72 -2.27
C ILE A 141 -1.83 -15.20 -1.43
N PHE A 142 -1.69 -15.71 -0.21
CA PHE A 142 -0.56 -15.39 0.66
C PHE A 142 0.78 -15.80 0.03
N ASP A 143 0.91 -17.06 -0.36
CA ASP A 143 2.13 -17.61 -0.94
C ASP A 143 2.54 -16.86 -2.20
N TRP A 144 1.59 -16.56 -3.10
CA TRP A 144 1.84 -15.75 -4.28
C TRP A 144 2.28 -14.34 -3.93
N SER A 145 1.59 -13.68 -2.98
CA SER A 145 1.91 -12.30 -2.58
C SER A 145 3.32 -12.18 -1.97
N ASN A 146 3.74 -13.12 -1.12
CA ASN A 146 5.07 -13.10 -0.53
C ASN A 146 6.14 -13.35 -1.60
N LYS A 147 5.93 -14.33 -2.50
CA LYS A 147 6.89 -14.63 -3.58
C LYS A 147 7.11 -13.46 -4.53
N MET A 148 6.08 -12.65 -4.75
CA MET A 148 6.19 -11.45 -5.58
C MET A 148 7.07 -10.35 -5.00
N VAL A 149 7.27 -10.29 -3.69
CA VAL A 149 8.02 -9.20 -3.02
C VAL A 149 9.35 -9.69 -2.46
N ALA A 150 9.49 -10.98 -2.22
CA ALA A 150 10.68 -11.61 -1.67
C ALA A 150 11.86 -11.74 -2.63
N TYR A 151 11.73 -11.38 -3.92
CA TYR A 151 12.85 -11.50 -4.88
C TYR A 151 14.03 -10.58 -4.54
N ASP A 152 13.79 -9.51 -3.78
CA ASP A 152 14.81 -8.56 -3.34
C ASP A 152 15.47 -8.99 -2.01
N ASP A 153 15.01 -10.07 -1.38
CA ASP A 153 15.56 -10.61 -0.14
C ASP A 153 16.53 -11.78 -0.43
N PRO A 154 17.85 -11.59 -0.23
CA PRO A 154 18.84 -12.64 -0.46
C PRO A 154 18.65 -13.89 0.42
N GLU A 155 17.97 -13.77 1.56
CA GLU A 155 17.74 -14.88 2.49
C GLU A 155 16.60 -15.81 2.03
N LEU A 156 15.65 -15.29 1.23
CA LEU A 156 14.49 -16.05 0.77
C LEU A 156 14.76 -16.83 -0.54
N ALA A 157 15.85 -16.53 -1.26
CA ALA A 157 16.29 -17.23 -2.48
C ALA A 157 15.19 -17.40 -3.55
N ILE A 158 14.25 -16.47 -3.63
CA ILE A 158 13.18 -16.46 -4.64
C ILE A 158 13.67 -15.75 -5.89
N THR A 159 13.61 -16.43 -7.04
CA THR A 159 14.01 -15.84 -8.32
C THR A 159 12.93 -14.89 -8.85
N GLU A 160 13.33 -13.95 -9.70
CA GLU A 160 12.39 -13.06 -10.41
C GLU A 160 11.34 -13.85 -11.20
N GLU A 161 11.76 -14.96 -11.82
CA GLU A 161 10.88 -15.87 -12.56
C GLU A 161 9.75 -16.41 -11.67
N ILE A 162 10.07 -16.85 -10.44
CA ILE A 162 9.07 -17.32 -9.47
C ILE A 162 8.11 -16.20 -9.05
N GLY A 163 8.63 -14.98 -8.88
CA GLY A 163 7.81 -13.79 -8.59
C GLY A 163 6.84 -13.47 -9.73
N ALA A 164 7.32 -13.50 -10.97
CA ALA A 164 6.52 -13.27 -12.16
C ALA A 164 5.46 -14.37 -12.37
N GLU A 165 5.83 -15.64 -12.18
CA GLU A 165 4.89 -16.77 -12.20
C GLU A 165 3.79 -16.60 -11.15
N SER A 166 4.16 -16.26 -9.92
CA SER A 166 3.21 -16.02 -8.82
C SER A 166 2.25 -14.87 -9.13
N ALA A 167 2.74 -13.80 -9.77
CA ALA A 167 1.90 -12.71 -10.24
C ALA A 167 0.89 -13.20 -11.30
N MET A 168 1.33 -14.01 -12.27
CA MET A 168 0.45 -14.58 -13.30
C MET A 168 -0.59 -15.55 -12.73
N GLU A 169 -0.22 -16.39 -11.75
CA GLU A 169 -1.14 -17.29 -11.08
C GLU A 169 -2.23 -16.51 -10.31
N LEU A 170 -1.83 -15.46 -9.59
CA LEU A 170 -2.75 -14.58 -8.87
C LEU A 170 -3.71 -13.84 -9.82
N ILE A 171 -3.19 -13.28 -10.92
CA ILE A 171 -4.01 -12.60 -11.94
C ILE A 171 -5.00 -13.58 -12.54
N SER A 172 -4.54 -14.78 -12.93
CA SER A 172 -5.38 -15.80 -13.56
C SER A 172 -6.48 -16.28 -12.60
N TYR A 173 -6.14 -16.48 -11.33
CA TYR A 173 -7.12 -16.80 -10.29
C TYR A 173 -8.19 -15.72 -10.15
N ALA A 174 -7.77 -14.46 -10.10
CA ALA A 174 -8.68 -13.32 -10.01
C ALA A 174 -9.60 -13.21 -11.24
N MET A 175 -9.06 -13.44 -12.44
CA MET A 175 -9.85 -13.44 -13.68
C MET A 175 -10.92 -14.54 -13.68
N ASN A 176 -10.58 -15.74 -13.20
CA ASN A 176 -11.54 -16.84 -13.06
C ASN A 176 -12.62 -16.51 -12.02
N LEU A 177 -12.22 -15.95 -10.87
CA LEU A 177 -13.17 -15.50 -9.86
C LEU A 177 -14.13 -14.43 -10.41
N ALA A 178 -13.63 -13.48 -11.21
CA ALA A 178 -14.46 -12.49 -11.87
C ALA A 178 -15.46 -13.14 -12.85
N ALA A 179 -15.02 -14.12 -13.64
CA ALA A 179 -15.89 -14.85 -14.56
C ALA A 179 -16.99 -15.62 -13.81
N ASP A 180 -16.64 -16.32 -12.74
CA ASP A 180 -17.59 -17.03 -11.88
C ASP A 180 -18.61 -16.08 -11.26
N ARG A 181 -18.18 -14.89 -10.81
CA ARG A 181 -19.07 -13.87 -10.22
C ARG A 181 -19.95 -13.16 -11.24
N LYS A 182 -19.55 -13.09 -12.52
CA LYS A 182 -20.43 -12.65 -13.60
C LYS A 182 -21.52 -13.68 -13.88
N ALA A 183 -21.18 -14.97 -13.85
CA ALA A 183 -22.14 -16.05 -14.07
C ALA A 183 -23.08 -16.27 -12.87
N CYS A 184 -22.57 -16.17 -11.65
CA CYS A 184 -23.29 -16.36 -10.39
C CYS A 184 -22.90 -15.26 -9.38
N PRO A 185 -23.61 -14.12 -9.37
CA PRO A 185 -23.30 -13.01 -8.47
C PRO A 185 -23.41 -13.40 -6.98
N ALA A 186 -22.40 -13.03 -6.21
CA ALA A 186 -22.36 -13.17 -4.76
C ALA A 186 -22.58 -11.81 -4.07
N LYS A 187 -22.56 -11.81 -2.74
CA LYS A 187 -22.66 -10.58 -1.91
C LYS A 187 -21.28 -10.05 -1.51
N ASP A 188 -20.33 -10.04 -2.43
CA ASP A 188 -18.96 -9.56 -2.21
C ASP A 188 -18.61 -8.33 -3.07
N ILE A 189 -17.41 -7.77 -2.87
CA ILE A 189 -16.96 -6.59 -3.62
C ILE A 189 -16.79 -6.92 -5.11
N VAL A 190 -16.43 -8.16 -5.44
CA VAL A 190 -16.09 -8.58 -6.80
C VAL A 190 -17.32 -8.52 -7.67
N SER A 191 -18.44 -9.09 -7.23
CA SER A 191 -19.71 -8.94 -7.94
C SER A 191 -20.06 -7.49 -8.21
N ARG A 192 -19.74 -6.55 -7.31
CA ARG A 192 -20.01 -5.12 -7.54
C ARG A 192 -19.05 -4.47 -8.55
N LEU A 193 -17.79 -4.93 -8.59
CA LEU A 193 -16.76 -4.39 -9.49
C LEU A 193 -16.87 -4.95 -10.92
N VAL A 194 -17.47 -6.14 -11.08
CA VAL A 194 -17.56 -6.83 -12.37
C VAL A 194 -18.97 -6.84 -13.00
N ALA A 195 -20.03 -6.51 -12.25
CA ALA A 195 -21.43 -6.70 -12.69
C ALA A 195 -22.23 -5.43 -13.08
N ALA A 196 -21.60 -4.28 -13.38
CA ALA A 196 -22.31 -3.06 -13.79
C ALA A 196 -22.04 -2.66 -15.25
N GLU A 197 -22.66 -3.36 -16.22
CA GLU A 197 -22.43 -3.10 -17.67
C GLU A 197 -22.76 -1.66 -18.09
N ASP A 198 -23.61 -0.94 -17.35
CA ASP A 198 -24.13 0.38 -17.74
C ASP A 198 -23.28 1.59 -17.29
N GLU A 199 -22.33 1.44 -16.35
CA GLU A 199 -21.55 2.56 -15.77
C GLU A 199 -20.03 2.47 -16.00
N GLY A 200 -19.58 1.55 -16.86
CA GLY A 200 -18.18 1.18 -17.03
C GLY A 200 -17.70 0.27 -15.90
N ASN A 201 -17.17 -0.90 -16.25
CA ASN A 201 -16.63 -1.91 -15.34
C ASN A 201 -15.13 -2.07 -15.53
N LEU A 202 -14.48 -2.75 -14.58
CA LEU A 202 -13.17 -3.31 -14.83
C LEU A 202 -13.28 -4.43 -15.87
N GLY A 203 -12.42 -4.38 -16.89
CA GLY A 203 -12.07 -5.55 -17.70
C GLY A 203 -11.58 -6.69 -16.81
N SER A 204 -11.63 -7.93 -17.33
CA SER A 204 -11.16 -9.09 -16.56
C SER A 204 -9.67 -8.96 -16.19
N ASP A 205 -8.88 -8.44 -17.11
CA ASP A 205 -7.47 -8.09 -16.93
C ASP A 205 -7.29 -6.96 -15.89
N GLU A 206 -8.04 -5.87 -16.00
CA GLU A 206 -7.99 -4.76 -15.04
C GLU A 206 -8.35 -5.22 -13.62
N PHE A 207 -9.34 -6.12 -13.50
CA PHE A 207 -9.69 -6.75 -12.24
C PHE A 207 -8.55 -7.63 -11.70
N GLY A 208 -7.89 -8.40 -12.57
CA GLY A 208 -6.72 -9.20 -12.22
C GLY A 208 -5.59 -8.34 -11.65
N PHE A 209 -5.21 -7.25 -12.32
CA PHE A 209 -4.20 -6.31 -11.83
C PHE A 209 -4.63 -5.57 -10.56
N PHE A 210 -5.93 -5.32 -10.40
CA PHE A 210 -6.46 -4.72 -9.18
C PHE A 210 -6.35 -5.67 -7.97
N VAL A 211 -6.67 -6.96 -8.14
CA VAL A 211 -6.49 -7.98 -7.10
C VAL A 211 -5.01 -8.13 -6.75
N LEU A 212 -4.13 -8.14 -7.77
CA LEU A 212 -2.68 -8.14 -7.57
C LEU A 212 -2.23 -6.97 -6.71
N LEU A 213 -2.68 -5.74 -7.03
CA LEU A 213 -2.37 -4.55 -6.25
C LEU A 213 -2.84 -4.68 -4.79
N LEU A 214 -4.06 -5.15 -4.56
CA LEU A 214 -4.59 -5.34 -3.21
C LEU A 214 -3.80 -6.38 -2.41
N ALA A 215 -3.45 -7.51 -3.04
CA ALA A 215 -2.74 -8.61 -2.40
C ALA A 215 -1.35 -8.18 -1.92
N VAL A 216 -0.60 -7.45 -2.76
CA VAL A 216 0.74 -6.98 -2.42
C VAL A 216 0.68 -5.77 -1.47
N ALA A 217 -0.07 -4.72 -1.86
CA ALA A 217 -0.04 -3.46 -1.12
C ALA A 217 -0.73 -3.56 0.25
N GLY A 218 -1.77 -4.38 0.38
CA GLY A 218 -2.55 -4.49 1.62
C GLY A 218 -1.93 -5.42 2.67
N ASN A 219 -1.10 -6.37 2.25
CA ASN A 219 -0.57 -7.40 3.14
C ASN A 219 0.62 -6.89 3.95
N GLU A 220 1.72 -6.56 3.28
CA GLU A 220 2.98 -6.21 3.96
C GLU A 220 2.91 -4.89 4.71
N THR A 221 2.29 -3.86 4.12
CA THR A 221 2.23 -2.54 4.75
C THR A 221 1.44 -2.58 6.06
N THR A 222 0.32 -3.31 6.07
CA THR A 222 -0.51 -3.49 7.27
C THR A 222 0.20 -4.34 8.31
N ARG A 223 0.84 -5.44 7.90
CA ARG A 223 1.66 -6.29 8.78
C ARG A 223 2.76 -5.46 9.46
N ASN A 224 3.50 -4.67 8.67
CA ASN A 224 4.60 -3.84 9.18
C ASN A 224 4.07 -2.74 10.10
N ALA A 225 2.91 -2.14 9.84
CA ALA A 225 2.30 -1.19 10.75
C ALA A 225 1.95 -1.83 12.12
N ILE A 226 1.35 -3.03 12.11
CA ILE A 226 1.00 -3.76 13.33
C ILE A 226 2.25 -4.15 14.11
N SER A 227 3.26 -4.73 13.43
CA SER A 227 4.52 -5.16 14.05
C SER A 227 5.29 -3.99 14.66
N HIS A 228 5.53 -2.92 13.89
CA HIS A 228 6.25 -1.74 14.39
C HIS A 228 5.45 -0.98 15.44
N GLY A 229 4.11 -0.95 15.34
CA GLY A 229 3.25 -0.36 16.36
C GLY A 229 3.36 -1.10 17.70
N MET A 230 3.35 -2.43 17.69
CA MET A 230 3.58 -3.22 18.90
C MET A 230 4.99 -3.01 19.46
N HIS A 231 6.01 -2.99 18.60
CA HIS A 231 7.38 -2.67 19.01
C HIS A 231 7.47 -1.27 19.65
N ALA A 232 6.77 -0.27 19.09
CA ALA A 232 6.69 1.07 19.65
C ALA A 232 6.08 1.07 21.06
N PHE A 233 4.96 0.37 21.27
CA PHE A 233 4.36 0.20 22.60
C PHE A 233 5.28 -0.50 23.60
N LEU A 234 6.03 -1.52 23.18
CA LEU A 234 6.97 -2.23 24.04
C LEU A 234 8.18 -1.37 24.45
N THR A 235 8.54 -0.39 23.62
CA THR A 235 9.67 0.53 23.87
C THR A 235 9.25 1.86 24.50
N HIS A 236 7.94 2.17 24.53
CA HIS A 236 7.33 3.36 25.12
C HIS A 236 6.19 2.93 26.08
N PRO A 237 6.54 2.38 27.26
CA PRO A 237 5.56 1.76 28.15
C PRO A 237 4.51 2.74 28.69
N ASP A 238 4.83 4.03 28.80
CA ASP A 238 3.88 5.10 29.14
C ASP A 238 2.76 5.22 28.10
N GLN A 239 3.10 5.17 26.81
CA GLN A 239 2.14 5.16 25.70
C GLN A 239 1.28 3.89 25.72
N TRP A 240 1.85 2.74 26.10
CA TRP A 240 1.09 1.50 26.25
C TRP A 240 0.09 1.55 27.40
N GLU A 241 0.50 2.05 28.57
CA GLU A 241 -0.41 2.23 29.70
C GLU A 241 -1.55 3.20 29.36
N LEU A 242 -1.24 4.30 28.67
CA LEU A 242 -2.24 5.25 28.17
C LEU A 242 -3.19 4.59 27.18
N PHE A 243 -2.68 3.81 26.23
CA PHE A 243 -3.52 3.08 25.26
C PHE A 243 -4.47 2.10 25.96
N LYS A 244 -4.00 1.36 26.97
CA LYS A 244 -4.86 0.45 27.73
C LYS A 244 -5.95 1.18 28.51
N ALA A 245 -5.65 2.34 29.06
CA ALA A 245 -6.58 3.13 29.86
C ALA A 245 -7.64 3.84 29.00
N GLU A 246 -7.22 4.45 27.90
CA GLU A 246 -8.05 5.44 27.18
C GLU A 246 -8.33 5.09 25.71
N ARG A 247 -7.50 4.24 25.08
CA ARG A 247 -7.57 3.89 23.64
C ARG A 247 -7.83 5.10 22.71
N PRO A 248 -6.96 6.12 22.68
CA PRO A 248 -7.17 7.30 21.84
C PRO A 248 -7.37 6.94 20.37
N ALA A 249 -8.34 7.57 19.70
CA ALA A 249 -8.63 7.32 18.28
C ALA A 249 -7.46 7.72 17.34
N THR A 250 -6.57 8.58 17.81
CA THR A 250 -5.34 9.05 17.15
C THR A 250 -4.23 7.99 17.12
N ALA A 251 -4.32 6.93 17.94
CA ALA A 251 -3.26 5.94 18.06
C ALA A 251 -2.94 5.23 16.74
N ALA A 252 -3.96 4.92 15.94
CA ALA A 252 -3.77 4.27 14.64
C ALA A 252 -2.98 5.16 13.66
N ASP A 253 -3.27 6.47 13.63
CA ASP A 253 -2.53 7.41 12.77
C ASP A 253 -1.07 7.50 13.20
N GLU A 254 -0.82 7.56 14.51
CA GLU A 254 0.55 7.63 15.04
C GLU A 254 1.33 6.35 14.77
N ILE A 255 0.72 5.17 14.95
CA ILE A 255 1.35 3.90 14.59
C ILE A 255 1.78 3.91 13.13
N VAL A 256 0.93 4.40 12.21
CA VAL A 256 1.29 4.42 10.79
C VAL A 256 2.36 5.48 10.48
N ARG A 257 2.32 6.66 11.13
CA ARG A 257 3.40 7.66 11.03
C ARG A 257 4.73 7.08 11.52
N TRP A 258 4.72 6.46 12.70
CA TRP A 258 5.91 5.89 13.33
C TRP A 258 6.49 4.74 12.52
N ALA A 259 5.64 3.80 12.09
CA ALA A 259 6.06 2.65 11.30
C ALA A 259 6.51 3.02 9.88
N THR A 260 5.87 4.03 9.27
CA THR A 260 5.97 4.40 7.85
C THR A 260 6.21 3.18 6.93
N PRO A 261 5.24 2.26 6.81
CA PRO A 261 5.47 0.99 6.11
C PRO A 261 5.85 1.13 4.63
N VAL A 262 5.39 2.21 3.99
CA VAL A 262 5.86 2.61 2.66
C VAL A 262 6.90 3.70 2.84
N MET A 263 8.17 3.33 2.75
CA MET A 263 9.27 4.28 2.95
C MET A 263 9.41 5.27 1.79
N SER A 264 9.24 4.78 0.55
CA SER A 264 9.42 5.62 -0.64
C SER A 264 8.66 5.13 -1.85
N PHE A 265 8.34 6.06 -2.74
CA PHE A 265 8.03 5.81 -4.14
C PHE A 265 8.86 6.72 -5.03
N GLN A 266 8.72 6.59 -6.34
CA GLN A 266 9.22 7.58 -7.28
C GLN A 266 8.13 8.15 -8.19
N ARG A 267 8.46 9.26 -8.84
CA ARG A 267 7.76 9.83 -9.99
C ARG A 267 8.76 10.20 -11.07
N THR A 268 8.29 10.51 -12.27
CA THR A 268 9.10 11.10 -13.34
C THR A 268 8.50 12.42 -13.76
N THR A 269 9.34 13.45 -13.93
CA THR A 269 8.88 14.75 -14.44
C THR A 269 8.46 14.66 -15.91
N THR A 270 7.29 15.20 -16.26
CA THR A 270 6.80 15.23 -17.65
C THR A 270 7.25 16.49 -18.40
N GLN A 271 7.67 17.51 -17.66
CA GLN A 271 8.12 18.81 -18.15
C GLN A 271 9.17 19.39 -17.19
N ASP A 272 9.95 20.36 -17.66
CA ASP A 272 10.82 21.16 -16.80
C ASP A 272 10.00 21.80 -15.67
N THR A 273 10.49 21.71 -14.44
CA THR A 273 9.82 22.28 -13.25
C THR A 273 10.85 22.76 -12.22
N GLU A 274 10.37 23.45 -11.19
CA GLU A 274 11.14 23.77 -9.99
C GLU A 274 10.46 23.12 -8.79
N LEU A 275 11.25 22.56 -7.87
CA LEU A 275 10.78 21.99 -6.60
C LEU A 275 11.84 22.24 -5.53
N GLY A 276 11.43 22.71 -4.35
CA GLY A 276 12.35 22.99 -3.24
C GLY A 276 13.53 23.92 -3.63
N GLY A 277 13.30 24.86 -4.56
CA GLY A 277 14.31 25.79 -5.07
C GLY A 277 15.34 25.19 -6.04
N GLN A 278 15.14 23.96 -6.54
CA GLN A 278 16.00 23.38 -7.58
C GLN A 278 15.23 23.19 -8.88
N ARG A 279 15.91 23.44 -10.00
CA ARG A 279 15.41 23.13 -11.33
C ARG A 279 15.53 21.63 -11.60
N ILE A 280 14.45 21.03 -12.06
CA ILE A 280 14.36 19.62 -12.46
C ILE A 280 13.97 19.57 -13.93
N GLU A 281 14.76 18.90 -14.75
CA GLU A 281 14.51 18.74 -16.19
C GLU A 281 13.39 17.74 -16.45
N ALA A 282 12.70 17.86 -17.59
CA ALA A 282 11.76 16.84 -18.05
C ALA A 282 12.43 15.46 -18.18
N GLY A 283 11.74 14.40 -17.74
CA GLY A 283 12.22 13.03 -17.77
C GLY A 283 13.04 12.60 -16.55
N ALA A 284 13.37 13.52 -15.64
CA ALA A 284 14.12 13.21 -14.42
C ALA A 284 13.27 12.39 -13.44
N ARG A 285 13.89 11.37 -12.83
CA ARG A 285 13.28 10.64 -11.72
C ARG A 285 13.35 11.44 -10.43
N VAL A 286 12.28 11.34 -9.65
CA VAL A 286 12.10 12.02 -8.36
C VAL A 286 11.68 10.97 -7.33
N GLY A 287 12.58 10.66 -6.39
CA GLY A 287 12.31 9.76 -5.27
C GLY A 287 11.63 10.51 -4.13
N VAL A 288 10.48 10.03 -3.69
CA VAL A 288 9.64 10.60 -2.64
C VAL A 288 9.80 9.77 -1.38
N PHE A 289 10.40 10.33 -0.33
CA PHE A 289 10.73 9.61 0.91
C PHE A 289 9.75 9.96 2.03
N TYR A 290 8.71 9.14 2.19
CA TYR A 290 7.68 9.31 3.20
C TYR A 290 8.23 9.15 4.62
N SER A 291 9.23 8.29 4.83
CA SER A 291 9.87 8.11 6.14
C SER A 291 10.49 9.41 6.66
N SER A 292 11.10 10.20 5.76
CA SER A 292 11.61 11.53 6.09
C SER A 292 10.47 12.53 6.28
N ALA A 293 9.49 12.56 5.36
CA ALA A 293 8.38 13.50 5.45
C ALA A 293 7.52 13.32 6.71
N ASN A 294 7.33 12.08 7.18
CA ASN A 294 6.63 11.74 8.41
C ASN A 294 7.42 12.06 9.69
N ASN A 295 8.68 12.51 9.54
CA ASN A 295 9.55 12.97 10.61
C ASN A 295 10.05 14.42 10.37
N ASP A 296 9.34 15.19 9.53
CA ASP A 296 9.73 16.57 9.21
C ASP A 296 9.43 17.51 10.40
N PRO A 297 10.45 18.12 11.04
CA PRO A 297 10.25 19.00 12.19
C PRO A 297 9.56 20.33 11.84
N GLU A 298 9.44 20.69 10.56
CA GLU A 298 8.66 21.86 10.13
C GLU A 298 7.14 21.57 10.18
N VAL A 299 6.73 20.29 10.28
CA VAL A 299 5.33 19.87 10.27
C VAL A 299 4.91 19.15 11.55
N PHE A 300 5.78 18.33 12.13
CA PHE A 300 5.52 17.58 13.35
C PHE A 300 6.34 18.18 14.50
N ASP A 301 5.69 18.51 15.61
CA ASP A 301 6.41 18.84 16.85
C ASP A 301 6.99 17.56 17.46
N ARG A 302 8.28 17.55 17.84
CA ARG A 302 9.01 16.36 18.33
C ARG A 302 8.70 15.09 17.49
N PRO A 303 9.05 15.07 16.18
CA PRO A 303 8.72 13.95 15.29
C PRO A 303 9.30 12.61 15.75
N GLU A 304 10.40 12.64 16.48
CA GLU A 304 11.10 11.50 17.06
C GLU A 304 10.39 10.88 18.27
N ASP A 305 9.36 11.53 18.82
CA ASP A 305 8.56 11.00 19.92
C ASP A 305 7.38 10.18 19.36
N PHE A 306 7.21 8.96 19.88
CA PHE A 306 6.00 8.18 19.67
C PHE A 306 4.90 8.68 20.61
N ASP A 307 3.93 9.41 20.08
CA ASP A 307 2.84 10.02 20.86
C ASP A 307 1.47 9.64 20.27
N ILE A 308 0.79 8.68 20.90
CA ILE A 308 -0.51 8.19 20.43
C ILE A 308 -1.63 9.21 20.54
N THR A 309 -1.40 10.35 21.20
CA THR A 309 -2.34 11.47 21.34
C THR A 309 -2.11 12.58 20.31
N ARG A 310 -1.11 12.43 19.43
CA ARG A 310 -0.72 13.42 18.44
C ARG A 310 -1.91 13.86 17.56
N ASP A 311 -2.27 15.14 17.69
CA ASP A 311 -3.27 15.82 16.87
C ASP A 311 -2.84 17.30 16.69
N PRO A 312 -2.65 17.82 15.46
CA PRO A 312 -2.85 17.15 14.17
C PRO A 312 -1.76 16.14 13.83
N ASN A 313 -2.15 15.06 13.13
CA ASN A 313 -1.22 14.08 12.57
C ASN A 313 -1.33 14.03 11.02
N PRO A 314 -0.72 14.99 10.30
CA PRO A 314 -0.79 15.07 8.84
C PRO A 314 0.15 14.05 8.15
N THR A 315 0.19 12.81 8.63
CA THR A 315 1.04 11.72 8.09
C THR A 315 0.70 11.36 6.64
N TRP A 316 1.74 10.98 5.90
CA TRP A 316 1.64 10.34 4.59
C TRP A 316 1.53 8.81 4.76
N ALA A 317 0.53 8.39 5.52
CA ALA A 317 0.30 7.00 5.92
C ALA A 317 -0.05 6.05 4.75
N SER A 318 -0.53 6.60 3.64
CA SER A 318 -0.87 5.87 2.43
C SER A 318 -0.30 6.64 1.26
N ALA A 319 0.83 6.16 0.73
CA ALA A 319 1.51 6.74 -0.42
C ALA A 319 0.68 6.76 -1.73
N VAL A 320 -0.57 6.28 -1.69
CA VAL A 320 -1.57 6.26 -2.78
C VAL A 320 -2.79 7.14 -2.47
N ALA A 321 -2.78 7.80 -1.30
CA ALA A 321 -3.87 8.64 -0.86
C ALA A 321 -3.55 10.13 -1.06
N ASP A 322 -3.91 10.64 -2.23
CA ASP A 322 -4.69 11.89 -2.23
C ASP A 322 -5.72 11.79 -1.09
N ARG A 323 -5.95 12.88 -0.34
CA ARG A 323 -6.83 12.97 0.84
C ARG A 323 -8.27 12.48 0.56
N THR A 324 -8.57 12.14 -0.69
CA THR A 324 -9.78 11.54 -1.25
C THR A 324 -9.78 10.01 -1.35
N SER A 325 -8.75 9.27 -0.91
CA SER A 325 -8.74 7.81 -1.06
C SER A 325 -9.85 7.13 -0.25
N ALA A 326 -10.44 6.07 -0.80
CA ALA A 326 -11.46 5.29 -0.11
C ALA A 326 -10.96 4.74 1.22
N TRP A 327 -9.66 4.43 1.35
CA TRP A 327 -9.02 4.01 2.60
C TRP A 327 -8.88 5.14 3.62
N ALA A 328 -8.55 6.37 3.18
CA ALA A 328 -8.50 7.55 4.04
C ALA A 328 -9.92 8.05 4.46
N ARG A 329 -10.95 7.69 3.70
CA ARG A 329 -12.37 7.92 4.07
C ARG A 329 -12.94 6.80 4.94
N ALA A 330 -12.56 5.56 4.67
CA ALA A 330 -12.85 4.42 5.53
C ALA A 330 -12.29 4.69 6.92
N SER A 331 -10.98 4.91 7.08
CA SER A 331 -10.38 5.28 8.38
C SER A 331 -11.00 6.51 9.06
N ARG A 332 -11.55 7.48 8.31
CA ARG A 332 -12.29 8.62 8.90
C ARG A 332 -13.71 8.31 9.33
N SER A 333 -14.43 7.40 8.67
CA SER A 333 -15.78 7.01 9.12
C SER A 333 -15.76 6.25 10.44
N TRP A 334 -14.61 5.70 10.83
CA TRP A 334 -14.36 5.05 12.11
C TRP A 334 -14.18 6.07 13.25
N ARG A 335 -14.06 7.38 12.93
CA ARG A 335 -13.96 8.48 13.92
C ARG A 335 -15.31 9.02 14.37
N SER A 336 -16.40 8.59 13.72
CA SER A 336 -17.76 9.10 13.95
C SER A 336 -18.73 8.04 14.45
N GLY A 337 -18.22 6.88 14.88
CA GLY A 337 -19.00 5.75 15.40
C GLY A 337 -18.66 5.45 16.85
#